data_AF-A0A928IX73-F1
#
_entry.id   AF-A0A928IX73-F1
#
_cell.length_a   1.000
_cell.length_b   1.000
_cell.length_c   1.000
_cell.angle_alpha   90.00
_cell.angle_beta   90.00
_cell.angle_gamma   90.00
#
_symmetry.space_group_name_H-M   'P 1'
#
loop_
_entity.id
_entity.type
_entity.pdbx_description
1 polymer ?
#
loop_
_entity_poly.entity_id
_entity_poly.type
_entity_poly.pdbx_seq_one_letter_code
_entity_poly.pdbx_strand_id
1 'polypeptide(L)'
;MYQFYYADKSKDIPCGEFKKNISDVFKITAVRPAMWEEHCLECSAPLCFESCLHYAPRSDGRCKRFDNGMWVFENPLGCCGEGVHIKFRKWANMMTVLFPAMLSAEDYEKLTRKNKKMGNMLGTLEQSKLPRAVRWQGIRIPEFLRRRKLRGLQGLENTPDAFLFHGYSHNEESFNLILEIYNDHTSVYKTSIRINHGENMAVIPAKDLSAECSKNDNLVKIYPENDIEAEMDILWCDFVKGTPVVSEKPADKIKCIVWDLDNTLWDGTLIETENPETLALKPHVLDTIVELDKRGIIQSVASKNDYENAFPVLERLGVAEYFIYPQIHWNAKSGSISNIAKLLNIGVDSFGFIDDTVFEREEVRSALPQVRVYDALELNGLLSRNEFSVPVTEESKNRRAMYRAEEKRNQLMNTEFSDSTEFLRKCNLKINIFNPETQADVLRCYELVVRTNQLNMSGVKYTEEEFKSVLNRENHTNFAFSCADDFGSYGIVGFGQYYKENGVLKFTEFAMSCRVAGKYAESALFASLLSKEDCEKGVFPCVKTKKNILLRNTLADIGFVITEDTTDKSVYEFSKELKNNDIVKTL
;
A
#
# COMPACT_ATOMS: atom_id res chain seq x y z
N MET A 1 -19.53 5.08 14.91
CA MET A 1 -19.69 4.00 15.92
C MET A 1 -21.06 4.04 16.61
N TYR A 2 -21.56 2.89 17.06
CA TYR A 2 -22.85 2.75 17.73
C TYR A 2 -22.69 1.93 19.04
N GLN A 3 -23.65 1.97 19.98
CA GLN A 3 -23.56 1.29 21.29
C GLN A 3 -22.37 1.67 22.23
N PHE A 4 -21.65 2.78 21.98
CA PHE A 4 -20.58 3.26 22.86
C PHE A 4 -21.03 3.61 24.30
N TYR A 5 -22.33 3.69 24.57
CA TYR A 5 -22.87 3.97 25.89
C TYR A 5 -22.77 2.79 26.87
N TYR A 6 -22.37 1.60 26.42
CA TYR A 6 -21.99 0.48 27.30
C TYR A 6 -20.53 0.55 27.76
N ALA A 7 -19.71 1.44 27.19
CA ALA A 7 -18.34 1.61 27.62
C ALA A 7 -18.26 2.32 28.98
N ASP A 8 -17.39 1.85 29.86
CA ASP A 8 -17.08 2.55 31.09
C ASP A 8 -16.20 3.76 30.77
N LYS A 9 -16.78 4.96 30.86
CA LYS A 9 -16.11 6.24 30.59
C LYS A 9 -15.21 6.70 31.73
N SER A 10 -15.25 6.05 32.89
CA SER A 10 -14.36 6.39 34.01
C SER A 10 -12.95 5.81 33.84
N LYS A 11 -12.79 4.84 32.93
CA LYS A 11 -11.49 4.30 32.57
C LYS A 11 -10.72 5.30 31.72
N ASP A 12 -9.50 5.59 32.15
CA ASP A 12 -8.50 6.29 31.34
C ASP A 12 -7.76 5.25 30.51
N ILE A 13 -7.97 5.27 29.19
CA ILE A 13 -7.39 4.30 28.26
C ILE A 13 -6.35 5.02 27.41
N PRO A 14 -5.08 4.60 27.46
CA PRO A 14 -4.04 5.18 26.62
C PRO A 14 -4.35 4.86 25.15
N CYS A 15 -4.52 5.91 24.35
CA CYS A 15 -4.74 5.80 22.91
C CYS A 15 -3.39 5.82 22.16
N GLY A 16 -3.34 5.13 21.03
CA GLY A 16 -2.22 5.12 20.12
C GLY A 16 -1.94 6.49 19.50
N GLU A 17 -0.69 6.72 19.12
CA GLU A 17 -0.25 7.93 18.45
C GLU A 17 -0.53 7.84 16.94
N PHE A 18 -1.35 8.75 16.41
CA PHE A 18 -1.70 8.82 14.99
C PHE A 18 -0.94 9.98 14.32
N LYS A 19 -0.12 9.66 13.30
CA LYS A 19 0.69 10.65 12.56
C LYS A 19 0.22 10.85 11.13
N LYS A 20 -0.57 9.92 10.58
CA LYS A 20 -1.04 9.95 9.19
C LYS A 20 -2.48 10.44 9.13
N ASN A 21 -2.88 11.06 8.02
CA ASN A 21 -4.27 11.40 7.76
C ASN A 21 -4.80 10.58 6.58
N ILE A 22 -5.94 9.91 6.74
CA ILE A 22 -6.57 9.16 5.64
C ILE A 22 -6.90 10.07 4.44
N SER A 23 -7.11 11.36 4.69
CA SER A 23 -7.39 12.36 3.66
C SER A 23 -6.17 12.66 2.78
N ASP A 24 -4.96 12.29 3.22
CA ASP A 24 -3.73 12.43 2.42
C ASP A 24 -3.62 11.36 1.33
N VAL A 25 -4.40 10.29 1.41
CA VAL A 25 -4.39 9.17 0.46
C VAL A 25 -5.71 9.01 -0.29
N PHE A 26 -6.81 9.55 0.25
CA PHE A 26 -8.12 9.47 -0.38
C PHE A 26 -8.96 10.72 -0.09
N LYS A 27 -9.42 11.41 -1.14
CA LYS A 27 -10.30 12.57 -1.05
C LYS A 27 -11.75 12.12 -0.90
N ILE A 28 -12.27 12.13 0.32
CA ILE A 28 -13.60 11.64 0.67
C ILE A 28 -14.66 12.70 0.35
N THR A 29 -15.69 12.33 -0.41
CA THR A 29 -16.83 13.20 -0.74
C THR A 29 -18.13 12.76 -0.06
N ALA A 30 -18.31 11.46 0.16
CA ALA A 30 -19.44 10.90 0.90
C ALA A 30 -19.02 9.68 1.73
N VAL A 31 -19.76 9.41 2.80
CA VAL A 31 -19.54 8.28 3.72
C VAL A 31 -20.85 7.51 3.85
N ARG A 32 -20.77 6.17 3.80
CA ARG A 32 -21.94 5.34 4.10
C ARG A 32 -22.15 5.35 5.60
N PRO A 33 -23.37 5.66 6.09
CA PRO A 33 -23.64 5.54 7.51
C PRO A 33 -23.37 4.13 8.02
N ALA A 34 -22.55 4.01 9.06
CA ALA A 34 -22.31 2.75 9.75
C ALA A 34 -22.82 2.81 11.19
N MET A 35 -23.54 1.77 11.60
CA MET A 35 -23.99 1.56 12.97
C MET A 35 -23.30 0.32 13.53
N TRP A 36 -21.99 0.43 13.72
CA TRP A 36 -21.16 -0.62 14.29
C TRP A 36 -21.60 -1.03 15.69
N GLU A 37 -21.88 -2.31 15.88
CA GLU A 37 -22.28 -2.94 17.13
C GLU A 37 -21.35 -4.10 17.48
N GLU A 38 -21.27 -4.45 18.75
CA GLU A 38 -20.58 -5.65 19.19
C GLU A 38 -21.44 -6.90 18.93
N HIS A 39 -20.88 -7.89 18.23
CA HIS A 39 -21.53 -9.16 17.93
C HIS A 39 -20.55 -10.32 18.08
N CYS A 40 -21.10 -11.54 18.10
CA CYS A 40 -20.32 -12.79 18.21
C CYS A 40 -20.34 -13.51 16.86
N LEU A 41 -19.21 -14.05 16.41
CA LEU A 41 -19.13 -14.85 15.18
C LEU A 41 -19.94 -16.15 15.34
N GLU A 42 -19.82 -16.79 16.51
CA GLU A 42 -20.54 -18.03 16.89
C GLU A 42 -21.86 -17.77 17.64
N CYS A 43 -22.60 -16.72 17.26
CA CYS A 43 -23.80 -16.33 18.02
C CYS A 43 -24.95 -17.35 17.85
N SER A 44 -25.40 -17.94 18.96
CA SER A 44 -26.60 -18.79 19.03
C SER A 44 -27.61 -18.29 20.07
N ALA A 45 -27.74 -16.97 20.21
CA ALA A 45 -28.66 -16.37 21.18
C ALA A 45 -30.11 -16.84 20.97
N PRO A 46 -30.89 -17.11 22.04
CA PRO A 46 -30.54 -16.88 23.44
C PRO A 46 -29.75 -18.02 24.10
N LEU A 47 -29.59 -19.18 23.45
CA LEU A 47 -29.00 -20.39 24.05
C LEU A 47 -27.56 -20.14 24.53
N CYS A 48 -26.80 -19.33 23.79
CA CYS A 48 -25.44 -18.97 24.17
C CYS A 48 -25.32 -18.20 25.50
N PHE A 49 -26.41 -17.64 26.05
CA PHE A 49 -26.37 -16.95 27.34
C PHE A 49 -26.29 -17.91 28.54
N GLU A 50 -26.61 -19.19 28.32
CA GLU A 50 -26.62 -20.20 29.38
C GLU A 50 -25.44 -21.18 29.24
N SER A 51 -25.08 -21.55 28.02
CA SER A 51 -24.15 -22.67 27.75
C SER A 51 -22.77 -22.25 27.22
N CYS A 52 -22.60 -21.01 26.77
CA CYS A 52 -21.33 -20.59 26.16
C CYS A 52 -20.26 -20.31 27.23
N LEU A 53 -19.13 -21.00 27.14
CA LEU A 53 -17.96 -20.81 28.02
C LEU A 53 -17.38 -19.39 27.95
N HIS A 54 -17.59 -18.68 26.84
CA HIS A 54 -17.10 -17.32 26.66
C HIS A 54 -18.13 -16.25 27.00
N TYR A 55 -19.36 -16.60 27.38
CA TYR A 55 -20.38 -15.61 27.73
C TYR A 55 -19.93 -14.76 28.92
N ALA A 56 -20.05 -13.44 28.77
CA ALA A 56 -20.08 -12.54 29.92
C ALA A 56 -21.21 -11.53 29.72
N PRO A 57 -22.03 -11.26 30.74
CA PRO A 57 -23.15 -10.34 30.61
C PRO A 57 -22.67 -8.88 30.58
N ARG A 58 -23.26 -8.09 29.69
CA ARG A 58 -23.33 -6.62 29.82
C ARG A 58 -24.39 -6.24 30.86
N SER A 59 -24.54 -4.95 31.12
CA SER A 59 -25.59 -4.40 32.00
C SER A 59 -27.02 -4.66 31.52
N ASP A 60 -27.21 -4.84 30.21
CA ASP A 60 -28.47 -5.27 29.58
C ASP A 60 -28.61 -6.80 29.51
N GLY A 61 -27.64 -7.55 30.06
CA GLY A 61 -27.47 -9.00 30.09
C GLY A 61 -27.31 -9.70 28.74
N ARG A 62 -27.03 -8.97 27.65
CA ARG A 62 -26.52 -9.57 26.42
C ARG A 62 -25.03 -9.89 26.55
N CYS A 63 -24.50 -10.65 25.59
CA CYS A 63 -23.11 -11.05 25.58
C CYS A 63 -22.18 -9.85 25.32
N LYS A 64 -21.24 -9.61 26.23
CA LYS A 64 -20.14 -8.64 26.12
C LYS A 64 -19.06 -9.22 25.21
N ARG A 65 -18.77 -8.57 24.09
CA ARG A 65 -17.76 -8.98 23.10
C ARG A 65 -16.56 -8.06 23.05
N PHE A 66 -16.68 -6.84 23.57
CA PHE A 66 -15.53 -5.97 23.80
C PHE A 66 -15.28 -5.75 25.29
N ASP A 67 -14.02 -5.73 25.72
CA ASP A 67 -13.71 -5.66 27.16
C ASP A 67 -14.16 -4.35 27.82
N ASN A 68 -14.16 -3.22 27.12
CA ASN A 68 -14.77 -1.98 27.60
C ASN A 68 -15.85 -1.44 26.64
N GLY A 69 -16.53 -2.32 25.92
CA GLY A 69 -17.41 -1.87 24.83
C GLY A 69 -16.60 -1.11 23.76
N MET A 70 -17.27 -0.18 23.08
CA MET A 70 -16.66 0.77 22.15
C MET A 70 -16.40 2.09 22.87
N TRP A 71 -15.19 2.32 23.36
CA TRP A 71 -14.85 3.52 24.11
C TRP A 71 -14.41 4.64 23.15
N VAL A 72 -15.10 5.78 23.15
CA VAL A 72 -14.88 6.85 22.16
C VAL A 72 -13.94 7.92 22.72
N PHE A 73 -12.99 8.38 21.91
CA PHE A 73 -12.08 9.48 22.22
C PHE A 73 -12.05 10.53 21.12
N GLU A 74 -11.58 11.74 21.46
CA GLU A 74 -11.43 12.83 20.49
C GLU A 74 -10.11 12.68 19.75
N ASN A 75 -10.16 12.76 18.41
CA ASN A 75 -8.97 12.77 17.58
C ASN A 75 -9.27 13.50 16.26
N PRO A 76 -8.58 14.61 15.93
CA PRO A 76 -8.88 15.41 14.75
C PRO A 76 -8.65 14.68 13.42
N LEU A 77 -7.88 13.58 13.43
CA LEU A 77 -7.65 12.72 12.26
C LEU A 77 -8.76 11.68 12.08
N GLY A 78 -9.59 11.47 13.12
CA GLY A 78 -10.71 10.55 13.14
C GLY A 78 -11.91 10.99 12.31
N CYS A 79 -12.74 10.03 11.93
CA CYS A 79 -13.99 10.31 11.25
C CYS A 79 -14.88 11.21 12.13
N CYS A 80 -15.22 12.40 11.63
CA CYS A 80 -15.92 13.44 12.39
C CYS A 80 -15.20 13.88 13.68
N GLY A 81 -13.87 13.79 13.74
CA GLY A 81 -13.06 14.24 14.87
C GLY A 81 -13.03 13.27 16.07
N GLU A 82 -13.42 12.02 15.86
CA GLU A 82 -13.49 11.00 16.92
C GLU A 82 -12.83 9.70 16.49
N GLY A 83 -12.26 9.00 17.46
CA GLY A 83 -11.79 7.62 17.35
C GLY A 83 -12.52 6.69 18.33
N VAL A 84 -12.28 5.40 18.21
CA VAL A 84 -12.81 4.40 19.14
C VAL A 84 -11.74 3.40 19.54
N HIS A 85 -11.61 3.17 20.83
CA HIS A 85 -10.80 2.12 21.41
C HIS A 85 -11.65 0.85 21.58
N ILE A 86 -11.13 -0.28 21.13
CA ILE A 86 -11.77 -1.60 21.21
C ILE A 86 -10.75 -2.66 21.57
N LYS A 87 -11.08 -3.46 22.59
CA LYS A 87 -10.42 -4.73 22.90
C LYS A 87 -11.35 -5.90 22.60
N PHE A 88 -11.08 -6.59 21.49
CA PHE A 88 -11.80 -7.75 21.03
C PHE A 88 -11.61 -8.91 22.00
N ARG A 89 -12.71 -9.54 22.42
CA ARG A 89 -12.68 -10.85 23.08
C ARG A 89 -12.75 -11.96 22.04
N LYS A 90 -12.49 -13.20 22.43
CA LYS A 90 -12.67 -14.35 21.54
C LYS A 90 -14.05 -14.35 20.86
N TRP A 91 -14.07 -14.60 19.55
CA TRP A 91 -15.25 -14.55 18.65
C TRP A 91 -15.92 -13.18 18.52
N ALA A 92 -15.32 -12.10 19.00
CA ALA A 92 -15.88 -10.77 18.85
C ALA A 92 -15.76 -10.27 17.41
N ASN A 93 -16.81 -9.61 16.93
CA ASN A 93 -16.78 -8.84 15.70
C ASN A 93 -17.54 -7.52 15.88
N MET A 94 -17.13 -6.50 15.14
CA MET A 94 -17.95 -5.34 14.89
C MET A 94 -18.89 -5.64 13.72
N MET A 95 -20.18 -5.39 13.89
CA MET A 95 -21.16 -5.63 12.82
C MET A 95 -22.00 -4.38 12.54
N THR A 96 -22.26 -4.10 11.27
CA THR A 96 -23.25 -3.11 10.84
C THR A 96 -24.10 -3.66 9.71
N VAL A 97 -25.23 -3.01 9.44
CA VAL A 97 -26.01 -3.21 8.22
C VAL A 97 -25.54 -2.20 7.17
N LEU A 98 -25.55 -2.58 5.89
CA LEU A 98 -25.40 -1.67 4.77
C LEU A 98 -26.68 -0.87 4.54
N PHE A 99 -26.65 0.40 4.92
CA PHE A 99 -27.75 1.34 4.68
C PHE A 99 -27.79 1.80 3.21
N PRO A 100 -28.96 2.20 2.71
CA PRO A 100 -29.20 2.39 1.27
C PRO A 100 -28.59 3.65 0.66
N ALA A 101 -28.16 4.62 1.46
CA ALA A 101 -27.68 5.90 0.98
C ALA A 101 -26.29 6.20 1.56
N MET A 102 -25.45 6.82 0.73
CA MET A 102 -24.21 7.46 1.18
C MET A 102 -24.47 8.95 1.40
N LEU A 103 -23.98 9.48 2.51
CA LEU A 103 -24.21 10.87 2.90
C LEU A 103 -22.98 11.71 2.56
N SER A 104 -23.19 12.96 2.14
CA SER A 104 -22.10 13.94 2.06
C SER A 104 -21.33 13.98 3.38
N ALA A 105 -20.04 14.31 3.34
CA ALA A 105 -19.24 14.41 4.57
C ALA A 105 -19.90 15.33 5.62
N GLU A 106 -20.50 16.44 5.17
CA GLU A 106 -21.21 17.39 6.03
C GLU A 106 -22.48 16.78 6.68
N ASP A 107 -23.31 16.08 5.89
CA ASP A 107 -24.53 15.45 6.41
C ASP A 107 -24.22 14.27 7.32
N TYR A 108 -23.14 13.54 7.03
CA TYR A 108 -22.64 12.49 7.90
C TYR A 108 -22.18 13.07 9.26
N GLU A 109 -21.46 14.19 9.26
CA GLU A 109 -21.07 14.87 10.50
C GLU A 109 -22.27 15.36 11.32
N LYS A 110 -23.30 15.93 10.66
CA LYS A 110 -24.57 16.29 11.32
C LYS A 110 -25.23 15.06 11.95
N LEU A 111 -25.27 13.94 11.23
CA LEU A 111 -25.80 12.68 11.73
C LEU A 111 -25.02 12.20 12.96
N THR A 112 -23.69 12.16 12.90
CA THR A 112 -22.81 11.75 14.00
C THR A 112 -22.97 12.62 15.24
N ARG A 113 -23.03 13.96 15.10
CA ARG A 113 -23.31 14.87 16.24
C ARG A 113 -24.65 14.59 16.91
N LYS A 114 -25.70 14.31 16.13
CA LYS A 114 -27.00 13.91 16.67
C LYS A 114 -26.92 12.57 17.41
N ASN A 115 -26.14 11.63 16.87
CA ASN A 115 -25.94 10.31 17.46
C ASN A 115 -25.19 10.38 18.80
N LYS A 116 -24.18 11.25 18.92
CA LYS A 116 -23.45 11.50 20.17
C LYS A 116 -24.39 12.00 21.27
N LYS A 117 -25.21 13.02 20.96
CA LYS A 117 -26.22 13.55 21.90
C LYS A 117 -27.19 12.47 22.38
N MET A 118 -27.70 11.67 21.44
CA MET A 118 -28.61 10.57 21.77
C MET A 118 -27.92 9.49 22.61
N GLY A 119 -26.70 9.07 22.26
CA GLY A 119 -25.96 8.06 23.01
C GLY A 119 -25.64 8.50 24.44
N ASN A 120 -25.34 9.78 24.68
CA ASN A 120 -25.18 10.30 26.03
C ASN A 120 -26.47 10.19 26.85
N MET A 121 -27.63 10.53 26.26
CA MET A 121 -28.93 10.37 26.91
C MET A 121 -29.26 8.90 27.21
N LEU A 122 -28.97 7.99 26.26
CA LEU A 122 -29.14 6.55 26.45
C LEU A 122 -28.19 5.98 27.51
N GLY A 123 -26.96 6.49 27.60
CA GLY A 123 -26.02 6.12 28.66
C GLY A 123 -26.51 6.48 30.05
N THR A 124 -27.10 7.68 30.22
CA THR A 124 -27.73 8.08 31.49
C THR A 124 -28.91 7.16 31.84
N LEU A 125 -29.72 6.77 30.85
CA LEU A 125 -30.81 5.82 31.06
C LEU A 125 -30.28 4.44 31.45
N GLU A 126 -29.21 3.98 30.81
CA GLU A 126 -28.60 2.68 31.09
C GLU A 126 -27.99 2.61 32.48
N GLN A 127 -27.37 3.70 32.96
CA GLN A 127 -26.80 3.81 34.31
C GLN A 127 -27.84 4.11 35.40
N SER A 128 -29.11 4.28 35.04
CA SER A 128 -30.19 4.56 36.00
C SER A 128 -30.55 3.34 36.86
N LYS A 129 -31.21 3.59 38.00
CA LYS A 129 -31.72 2.53 38.89
C LYS A 129 -33.02 1.87 38.39
N LEU A 130 -33.46 2.15 37.16
CA LEU A 130 -34.69 1.60 36.61
C LEU A 130 -34.59 0.09 36.35
N PRO A 131 -35.71 -0.66 36.42
CA PRO A 131 -35.72 -2.09 36.09
C PRO A 131 -35.15 -2.35 34.68
N ARG A 132 -34.42 -3.46 34.52
CA ARG A 132 -33.77 -3.83 33.25
C ARG A 132 -34.71 -3.81 32.05
N ALA A 133 -35.95 -4.28 32.21
CA ALA A 133 -36.95 -4.26 31.15
C ALA A 133 -37.32 -2.83 30.68
N VAL A 134 -37.39 -1.88 31.63
CA VAL A 134 -37.71 -0.48 31.35
C VAL A 134 -36.53 0.21 30.65
N ARG A 135 -35.31 0.02 31.18
CA ARG A 135 -34.07 0.53 30.53
C ARG A 135 -33.97 0.02 29.09
N TRP A 136 -34.19 -1.28 28.89
CA TRP A 136 -34.14 -1.90 27.57
C TRP A 136 -35.19 -1.36 26.59
N GLN A 137 -36.45 -1.16 27.02
CA GLN A 137 -37.47 -0.55 26.15
C GLN A 137 -37.12 0.88 25.78
N GLY A 138 -36.67 1.68 26.75
CA GLY A 138 -36.29 3.07 26.55
C GLY A 138 -35.05 3.24 25.65
N ILE A 139 -34.15 2.26 25.62
CA ILE A 139 -33.04 2.21 24.66
C ILE A 139 -33.53 1.77 23.29
N ARG A 140 -34.18 0.60 23.20
CA ARG A 140 -34.52 -0.08 21.93
C ARG A 140 -35.42 0.75 21.00
N ILE A 141 -36.37 1.52 21.53
CA ILE A 141 -37.30 2.32 20.72
C ILE A 141 -36.56 3.41 19.92
N PRO A 142 -35.75 4.29 20.55
CA PRO A 142 -34.86 5.21 19.82
C PRO A 142 -33.96 4.51 18.79
N GLU A 143 -33.37 3.37 19.13
CA GLU A 143 -32.52 2.61 18.20
C GLU A 143 -33.30 2.18 16.95
N PHE A 144 -34.50 1.62 17.16
CA PHE A 144 -35.38 1.17 16.09
C PHE A 144 -35.81 2.32 15.18
N LEU A 145 -36.27 3.43 15.75
CA LEU A 145 -36.69 4.61 14.98
C LEU A 145 -35.54 5.18 14.15
N ARG A 146 -34.32 5.19 14.70
CA ARG A 146 -33.12 5.63 13.99
C ARG A 146 -32.78 4.70 12.82
N ARG A 147 -32.76 3.38 13.04
CA ARG A 147 -32.51 2.40 11.98
C ARG A 147 -33.56 2.51 10.87
N ARG A 148 -34.84 2.65 11.23
CA ARG A 148 -35.93 2.88 10.28
C ARG A 148 -35.72 4.15 9.48
N LYS A 149 -35.28 5.25 10.12
CA LYS A 149 -34.96 6.51 9.42
C LYS A 149 -33.82 6.32 8.41
N LEU A 150 -32.74 5.65 8.80
CA LEU A 150 -31.59 5.42 7.90
C LEU A 150 -31.95 4.48 6.74
N ARG A 151 -32.79 3.46 6.97
CA ARG A 151 -33.34 2.61 5.90
C ARG A 151 -34.31 3.33 4.97
N GLY A 152 -34.96 4.39 5.48
CA GLY A 152 -35.85 5.24 4.70
C GLY A 152 -35.14 6.35 3.93
N LEU A 153 -33.81 6.48 4.03
CA LEU A 153 -33.06 7.42 3.20
C LEU A 153 -33.14 6.95 1.74
N GLN A 154 -33.75 7.78 0.89
CA GLN A 154 -33.82 7.60 -0.55
C GLN A 154 -32.92 8.64 -1.22
N GLY A 155 -32.23 8.24 -2.29
CA GLY A 155 -31.39 9.12 -3.09
C GLY A 155 -29.89 8.87 -2.86
N LEU A 156 -29.15 9.03 -3.96
CA LEU A 156 -27.72 8.79 -4.18
C LEU A 156 -27.35 7.32 -4.43
N GLU A 157 -26.56 7.15 -5.49
CA GLU A 157 -25.91 5.91 -5.89
C GLU A 157 -25.17 5.28 -4.71
N ASN A 158 -25.58 4.05 -4.36
CA ASN A 158 -25.10 3.31 -3.19
C ASN A 158 -23.87 2.46 -3.50
N THR A 159 -23.04 2.86 -4.47
CA THR A 159 -21.81 2.15 -4.78
C THR A 159 -20.64 2.88 -4.13
N PRO A 160 -19.87 2.25 -3.25
CA PRO A 160 -18.70 2.88 -2.65
C PRO A 160 -17.53 2.87 -3.64
N ASP A 161 -16.73 3.94 -3.63
CA ASP A 161 -15.48 4.04 -4.40
C ASP A 161 -14.31 3.37 -3.66
N ALA A 162 -14.42 3.23 -2.34
CA ALA A 162 -13.48 2.49 -1.51
C ALA A 162 -14.08 2.09 -0.15
N PHE A 163 -13.42 1.14 0.52
CA PHE A 163 -13.48 0.95 1.96
C PHE A 163 -12.18 1.44 2.58
N LEU A 164 -12.27 2.29 3.61
CA LEU A 164 -11.13 2.87 4.29
C LEU A 164 -11.00 2.30 5.70
N PHE A 165 -9.77 1.93 6.05
CA PHE A 165 -9.37 1.60 7.41
C PHE A 165 -8.20 2.48 7.86
N HIS A 166 -8.31 3.06 9.05
CA HIS A 166 -7.23 3.78 9.71
C HIS A 166 -7.32 3.49 11.20
N GLY A 167 -6.32 2.83 11.76
CA GLY A 167 -6.34 2.39 13.15
C GLY A 167 -4.94 2.14 13.71
N TYR A 168 -4.83 2.09 15.02
CA TYR A 168 -3.61 1.79 15.75
C TYR A 168 -3.79 0.45 16.46
N SER A 169 -2.88 -0.51 16.26
CA SER A 169 -2.90 -1.77 17.00
C SER A 169 -1.94 -1.74 18.18
N HIS A 170 -2.43 -2.15 19.34
CA HIS A 170 -1.66 -2.32 20.56
C HIS A 170 -1.05 -3.73 20.67
N ASN A 171 -1.40 -4.65 19.77
CA ASN A 171 -0.82 -5.99 19.73
C ASN A 171 0.63 -5.95 19.22
N GLU A 172 1.53 -6.70 19.86
CA GLU A 172 2.92 -6.86 19.41
C GLU A 172 3.00 -7.70 18.12
N GLU A 173 2.15 -8.72 18.01
CA GLU A 173 2.07 -9.59 16.84
C GLU A 173 1.10 -9.05 15.79
N SER A 174 1.52 -9.11 14.53
CA SER A 174 0.70 -8.74 13.39
C SER A 174 -0.36 -9.80 13.08
N PHE A 175 -1.59 -9.38 12.78
CA PHE A 175 -2.71 -10.25 12.44
C PHE A 175 -3.50 -9.70 11.25
N ASN A 176 -4.45 -10.48 10.74
CA ASN A 176 -5.34 -10.05 9.67
C ASN A 176 -6.66 -9.58 10.27
N LEU A 177 -7.10 -8.38 9.89
CA LEU A 177 -8.44 -7.89 10.16
C LEU A 177 -9.33 -8.21 8.97
N ILE A 178 -10.33 -9.06 9.20
CA ILE A 178 -11.25 -9.52 8.17
C ILE A 178 -12.35 -8.49 7.97
N LEU A 179 -12.61 -8.14 6.71
CA LEU A 179 -13.82 -7.48 6.24
C LEU A 179 -14.68 -8.51 5.51
N GLU A 180 -15.85 -8.79 6.05
CA GLU A 180 -16.78 -9.78 5.50
C GLU A 180 -18.16 -9.18 5.26
N ILE A 181 -18.71 -9.40 4.06
CA ILE A 181 -20.11 -9.12 3.72
C ILE A 181 -20.89 -10.41 3.81
N TYR A 182 -22.02 -10.33 4.50
CA TYR A 182 -22.82 -11.47 4.88
C TYR A 182 -24.29 -11.22 4.53
N ASN A 183 -24.90 -12.14 3.80
CA ASN A 183 -26.30 -12.09 3.38
C ASN A 183 -26.98 -13.41 3.75
N ASP A 184 -28.15 -13.36 4.39
CA ASP A 184 -29.02 -14.53 4.64
C ASP A 184 -28.26 -15.82 5.04
N HIS A 185 -27.44 -15.73 6.09
CA HIS A 185 -26.61 -16.83 6.62
C HIS A 185 -25.43 -17.29 5.76
N THR A 186 -25.07 -16.53 4.73
CA THR A 186 -23.96 -16.86 3.82
C THR A 186 -22.95 -15.73 3.72
N SER A 187 -21.67 -16.11 3.69
CA SER A 187 -20.56 -15.20 3.38
C SER A 187 -20.55 -14.97 1.87
N VAL A 188 -20.74 -13.72 1.43
CA VAL A 188 -20.85 -13.38 -0.01
C VAL A 188 -19.66 -12.57 -0.52
N TYR A 189 -18.87 -12.00 0.38
CA TYR A 189 -17.58 -11.39 0.06
C TYR A 189 -16.72 -11.37 1.32
N LYS A 190 -15.44 -11.67 1.19
CA LYS A 190 -14.48 -11.66 2.29
C LYS A 190 -13.14 -11.18 1.78
N THR A 191 -12.52 -10.29 2.54
CA THR A 191 -11.16 -9.82 2.30
C THR A 191 -10.48 -9.55 3.65
N SER A 192 -9.18 -9.28 3.64
CA SER A 192 -8.39 -9.07 4.85
C SER A 192 -7.48 -7.86 4.71
N ILE A 193 -7.30 -7.14 5.80
CA ILE A 193 -6.32 -6.07 5.96
C ILE A 193 -5.24 -6.58 6.92
N ARG A 194 -3.98 -6.59 6.49
CA ARG A 194 -2.88 -6.91 7.39
C ARG A 194 -2.69 -5.76 8.39
N ILE A 195 -2.76 -6.08 9.68
CA ILE A 195 -2.58 -5.14 10.80
C ILE A 195 -1.26 -5.47 11.49
N ASN A 196 -0.37 -4.49 11.51
CA ASN A 196 0.90 -4.52 12.24
C ASN A 196 0.76 -3.76 13.57
N HIS A 197 1.69 -3.97 14.50
CA HIS A 197 1.79 -3.12 15.69
C HIS A 197 1.91 -1.63 15.29
N GLY A 198 1.22 -0.74 16.01
CA GLY A 198 1.24 0.70 15.73
C GLY A 198 0.20 1.16 14.71
N GLU A 199 0.46 2.29 14.04
CA GLU A 199 -0.48 2.96 13.12
C GLU A 199 -0.56 2.31 11.72
N ASN A 200 -1.76 1.85 11.37
CA ASN A 200 -2.11 1.18 10.11
C ASN A 200 -3.12 2.00 9.30
N MET A 201 -2.94 2.02 7.98
CA MET A 201 -3.91 2.58 7.02
C MET A 201 -4.07 1.65 5.84
N ALA A 202 -5.30 1.41 5.43
CA ALA A 202 -5.63 0.62 4.25
C ALA A 202 -6.76 1.26 3.45
N VAL A 203 -6.64 1.15 2.13
CA VAL A 203 -7.66 1.56 1.16
C VAL A 203 -7.95 0.34 0.30
N ILE A 204 -9.19 -0.16 0.37
CA ILE A 204 -9.68 -1.21 -0.52
C ILE A 204 -10.50 -0.51 -1.60
N PRO A 205 -9.95 -0.33 -2.82
CA PRO A 205 -10.63 0.43 -3.87
C PRO A 205 -11.83 -0.34 -4.44
N ALA A 206 -12.76 0.36 -5.09
CA ALA A 206 -13.98 -0.22 -5.66
C ALA A 206 -13.75 -1.45 -6.53
N LYS A 207 -12.67 -1.48 -7.31
CA LYS A 207 -12.31 -2.63 -8.17
C LYS A 207 -12.05 -3.92 -7.39
N ASP A 208 -11.66 -3.80 -6.12
CA ASP A 208 -11.35 -4.93 -5.23
C ASP A 208 -12.54 -5.24 -4.31
N LEU A 209 -13.62 -4.44 -4.37
CA LEU A 209 -14.86 -4.67 -3.65
C LEU A 209 -15.86 -5.45 -4.52
N SER A 210 -16.60 -6.37 -3.89
CA SER A 210 -17.73 -7.04 -4.54
C SER A 210 -18.92 -6.08 -4.73
N ALA A 211 -19.73 -6.30 -5.76
CA ALA A 211 -21.02 -5.63 -5.93
C ALA A 211 -21.98 -5.84 -4.73
N GLU A 212 -21.77 -6.90 -3.94
CA GLU A 212 -22.48 -7.16 -2.68
C GLU A 212 -22.29 -6.04 -1.64
N CYS A 213 -21.18 -5.29 -1.71
CA CYS A 213 -20.93 -4.12 -0.87
C CYS A 213 -21.89 -2.95 -1.15
N SER A 214 -22.63 -2.99 -2.26
CA SER A 214 -23.63 -1.98 -2.64
C SER A 214 -25.07 -2.44 -2.37
N LYS A 215 -25.27 -3.71 -2.00
CA LYS A 215 -26.61 -4.24 -1.73
C LYS A 215 -27.05 -3.85 -0.32
N ASN A 216 -28.25 -3.29 -0.25
CA ASN A 216 -28.84 -2.84 0.99
C ASN A 216 -29.14 -4.04 1.89
N ASP A 217 -29.15 -3.81 3.19
CA ASP A 217 -29.52 -4.78 4.22
C ASP A 217 -28.55 -5.96 4.43
N ASN A 218 -27.58 -6.16 3.53
CA ASN A 218 -26.41 -6.98 3.77
C ASN A 218 -25.69 -6.53 5.06
N LEU A 219 -25.15 -7.50 5.80
CA LEU A 219 -24.37 -7.26 7.00
C LEU A 219 -22.89 -7.13 6.65
N VAL A 220 -22.20 -6.26 7.37
CA VAL A 220 -20.74 -6.12 7.33
C VAL A 220 -20.20 -6.55 8.66
N LYS A 221 -19.23 -7.46 8.68
CA LYS A 221 -18.51 -7.89 9.87
C LYS A 221 -17.04 -7.47 9.73
N ILE A 222 -16.48 -6.94 10.82
CA ILE A 222 -15.06 -6.64 10.98
C ILE A 222 -14.55 -7.39 12.21
N TYR A 223 -13.55 -8.26 12.02
CA TYR A 223 -13.01 -9.07 13.12
C TYR A 223 -11.56 -9.50 12.90
N PRO A 224 -10.76 -9.64 13.96
CA PRO A 224 -9.45 -10.29 13.87
C PRO A 224 -9.60 -11.76 13.44
N GLU A 225 -8.75 -12.18 12.51
CA GLU A 225 -8.68 -13.57 12.07
C GLU A 225 -8.24 -14.49 13.22
N ASN A 226 -8.63 -15.77 13.15
CA ASN A 226 -8.27 -16.81 14.13
C ASN A 226 -8.68 -16.51 15.58
N ASP A 227 -9.74 -15.72 15.75
CA ASP A 227 -10.32 -15.36 17.04
C ASP A 227 -9.35 -14.66 18.00
N ILE A 228 -8.35 -13.96 17.45
CA ILE A 228 -7.36 -13.22 18.23
C ILE A 228 -8.05 -12.13 19.06
N GLU A 229 -7.68 -12.03 20.33
CA GLU A 229 -8.12 -10.96 21.23
C GLU A 229 -7.31 -9.68 20.97
N ALA A 230 -7.59 -9.02 19.83
CA ALA A 230 -6.90 -7.82 19.41
C ALA A 230 -7.33 -6.57 20.20
N GLU A 231 -6.40 -5.65 20.43
CA GLU A 231 -6.64 -4.34 21.05
C GLU A 231 -6.22 -3.24 20.07
N MET A 232 -7.14 -2.34 19.75
CA MET A 232 -6.92 -1.32 18.75
C MET A 232 -7.75 -0.06 18.95
N ASP A 233 -7.18 1.04 18.47
CA ASP A 233 -7.88 2.29 18.26
C ASP A 233 -8.25 2.42 16.77
N ILE A 234 -9.46 2.84 16.45
CA ILE A 234 -9.94 2.96 15.08
C ILE A 234 -10.41 4.39 14.85
N LEU A 235 -9.83 5.05 13.84
CA LEU A 235 -10.19 6.38 13.36
C LEU A 235 -11.15 6.33 12.17
N TRP A 236 -10.92 5.37 11.25
CA TRP A 236 -11.76 5.15 10.07
C TRP A 236 -11.99 3.65 9.86
N CYS A 237 -13.23 3.26 9.58
CA CYS A 237 -13.61 1.88 9.26
C CYS A 237 -14.94 1.91 8.49
N ASP A 238 -14.93 2.52 7.31
CA ASP A 238 -16.15 2.93 6.62
C ASP A 238 -16.04 2.80 5.09
N PHE A 239 -17.19 2.56 4.46
CA PHE A 239 -17.35 2.66 3.00
C PHE A 239 -17.51 4.13 2.60
N VAL A 240 -16.77 4.57 1.59
CA VAL A 240 -16.72 5.97 1.16
C VAL A 240 -16.88 6.13 -0.34
N LYS A 241 -17.30 7.33 -0.76
CA LYS A 241 -17.11 7.84 -2.12
C LYS A 241 -16.00 8.86 -2.16
N GLY A 242 -15.35 8.98 -3.30
CA GLY A 242 -14.24 9.88 -3.50
C GLY A 242 -13.20 9.35 -4.48
N THR A 243 -12.02 9.96 -4.46
CA THR A 243 -10.92 9.59 -5.35
C THR A 243 -9.60 9.46 -4.57
N PRO A 244 -8.69 8.56 -4.97
CA PRO A 244 -7.33 8.55 -4.42
C PRO A 244 -6.66 9.92 -4.56
N VAL A 245 -5.88 10.34 -3.57
CA VAL A 245 -5.03 11.52 -3.68
C VAL A 245 -3.78 11.16 -4.46
N VAL A 246 -3.59 11.83 -5.59
CA VAL A 246 -2.44 11.64 -6.47
C VAL A 246 -1.51 12.84 -6.31
N SER A 247 -0.19 12.63 -6.36
CA SER A 247 0.78 13.75 -6.42
C SER A 247 0.36 14.72 -7.53
N GLU A 248 0.40 16.03 -7.30
CA GLU A 248 0.10 17.02 -8.35
C GLU A 248 1.34 17.39 -9.18
N LYS A 249 2.53 16.94 -8.77
CA LYS A 249 3.80 17.29 -9.42
C LYS A 249 4.56 16.04 -9.89
N PRO A 250 5.20 16.09 -11.07
CA PRO A 250 6.13 15.05 -11.52
C PRO A 250 7.38 14.94 -10.62
N ALA A 251 7.92 13.73 -10.48
CA ALA A 251 9.20 13.47 -9.83
C ALA A 251 10.39 13.95 -10.67
N ASP A 252 11.51 14.33 -10.08
CA ASP A 252 12.65 14.93 -10.81
C ASP A 252 13.20 14.09 -11.98
N LYS A 253 13.14 12.76 -11.89
CA LYS A 253 13.70 11.83 -12.89
C LYS A 253 12.63 10.86 -13.38
N ILE A 254 12.69 10.55 -14.68
CA ILE A 254 11.81 9.56 -15.31
C ILE A 254 12.35 8.15 -15.09
N LYS A 255 11.42 7.22 -14.81
CA LYS A 255 11.70 5.79 -14.69
C LYS A 255 11.02 4.96 -15.78
N CYS A 256 9.93 5.46 -16.36
CA CYS A 256 9.21 4.79 -17.44
C CYS A 256 8.71 5.80 -18.50
N ILE A 257 8.83 5.48 -19.78
CA ILE A 257 8.14 6.18 -20.88
C ILE A 257 7.06 5.26 -21.45
N VAL A 258 5.87 5.82 -21.62
CA VAL A 258 4.74 5.17 -22.28
C VAL A 258 4.53 5.83 -23.64
N TRP A 259 4.54 5.02 -24.68
CA TRP A 259 4.45 5.47 -26.07
C TRP A 259 3.06 5.17 -26.63
N ASP A 260 2.50 6.12 -27.37
CA ASP A 260 1.53 5.77 -28.41
C ASP A 260 2.22 5.13 -29.63
N LEU A 261 1.43 4.60 -30.56
CA LEU A 261 1.91 3.89 -31.75
C LEU A 261 1.72 4.71 -33.03
N ASP A 262 0.47 4.94 -33.43
CA ASP A 262 0.13 5.59 -34.69
C ASP A 262 0.56 7.06 -34.68
N ASN A 263 1.14 7.53 -35.77
CA ASN A 263 1.77 8.86 -35.87
C ASN A 263 2.81 9.19 -34.78
N THR A 264 3.19 8.24 -33.94
CA THR A 264 4.16 8.40 -32.86
C THR A 264 5.41 7.56 -33.12
N LEU A 265 5.27 6.23 -33.23
CA LEU A 265 6.37 5.34 -33.61
C LEU A 265 6.58 5.27 -35.12
N TRP A 266 5.50 5.29 -35.89
CA TRP A 266 5.48 5.29 -37.36
C TRP A 266 4.56 6.39 -37.89
N ASP A 267 4.62 6.70 -39.19
CA ASP A 267 3.69 7.63 -39.84
C ASP A 267 2.42 6.89 -40.31
N GLY A 268 1.26 7.49 -40.10
CA GLY A 268 -0.05 6.94 -40.46
C GLY A 268 -0.73 6.19 -39.32
N THR A 269 -1.97 5.76 -39.59
CA THR A 269 -2.77 4.93 -38.68
C THR A 269 -2.84 3.50 -39.19
N LEU A 270 -2.71 2.52 -38.29
CA LEU A 270 -2.70 1.11 -38.66
C LEU A 270 -4.00 0.68 -39.37
N ILE A 271 -5.14 1.17 -38.89
CA ILE A 271 -6.47 0.80 -39.41
C ILE A 271 -6.69 1.31 -40.84
N GLU A 272 -6.13 2.46 -41.19
CA GLU A 272 -6.26 3.05 -42.53
C GLU A 272 -5.18 2.55 -43.50
N THR A 273 -4.20 1.79 -43.01
CA THR A 273 -3.09 1.28 -43.81
C THR A 273 -3.49 -0.01 -44.51
N GLU A 274 -3.68 0.04 -45.84
CA GLU A 274 -4.09 -1.12 -46.65
C GLU A 274 -3.12 -2.31 -46.54
N ASN A 275 -1.81 -2.04 -46.42
CA ASN A 275 -0.80 -3.07 -46.22
C ASN A 275 0.10 -2.71 -45.03
N PRO A 276 -0.15 -3.29 -43.84
CA PRO A 276 0.65 -3.03 -42.64
C PRO A 276 2.15 -3.28 -42.82
N GLU A 277 2.59 -4.07 -43.81
CA GLU A 277 4.00 -4.32 -44.13
C GLU A 277 4.77 -3.07 -44.59
N THR A 278 4.08 -2.01 -45.01
CA THR A 278 4.72 -0.76 -45.45
C THR A 278 5.07 0.18 -44.29
N LEU A 279 4.52 -0.04 -43.09
CA LEU A 279 4.81 0.78 -41.92
C LEU A 279 6.28 0.61 -41.51
N ALA A 280 6.95 1.75 -41.31
CA ALA A 280 8.33 1.86 -40.86
C ALA A 280 8.42 2.85 -39.69
N LEU A 281 9.38 2.62 -38.79
CA LEU A 281 9.63 3.55 -37.68
C LEU A 281 10.04 4.92 -38.20
N LYS A 282 9.54 5.98 -37.57
CA LYS A 282 10.00 7.34 -37.83
C LYS A 282 11.50 7.48 -37.53
N PRO A 283 12.19 8.42 -38.18
CA PRO A 283 13.58 8.73 -37.85
C PRO A 283 13.77 8.97 -36.35
N HIS A 284 14.90 8.51 -35.80
CA HIS A 284 15.29 8.66 -34.39
C HIS A 284 14.44 7.93 -33.34
N VAL A 285 13.30 7.32 -33.70
CA VAL A 285 12.48 6.54 -32.75
C VAL A 285 13.28 5.37 -32.19
N LEU A 286 13.88 4.55 -33.06
CA LEU A 286 14.68 3.40 -32.63
C LEU A 286 15.88 3.83 -31.77
N ASP A 287 16.62 4.85 -32.20
CA ASP A 287 17.77 5.37 -31.45
C ASP A 287 17.36 5.86 -30.06
N THR A 288 16.20 6.52 -29.96
CA THR A 288 15.63 7.00 -28.70
C THR A 288 15.24 5.84 -27.79
N ILE A 289 14.52 4.83 -28.32
CA ILE A 289 14.15 3.63 -27.58
C ILE A 289 15.40 2.92 -27.04
N VAL A 290 16.40 2.70 -27.88
CA VAL A 290 17.64 2.02 -27.50
C VAL A 290 18.41 2.81 -26.44
N GLU A 291 18.49 4.13 -26.57
CA GLU A 291 19.21 4.97 -25.61
C GLU A 291 18.48 5.08 -24.26
N LEU A 292 17.14 5.16 -24.26
CA LEU A 292 16.35 5.08 -23.03
C LEU A 292 16.54 3.73 -22.32
N ASP A 293 16.55 2.62 -23.08
CA ASP A 293 16.79 1.29 -22.54
C ASP A 293 18.19 1.16 -21.93
N LYS A 294 19.23 1.66 -22.61
CA LYS A 294 20.60 1.74 -22.07
C LYS A 294 20.66 2.51 -20.75
N ARG A 295 19.90 3.60 -20.62
CA ARG A 295 19.76 4.39 -19.38
C ARG A 295 18.90 3.72 -18.30
N GLY A 296 18.39 2.52 -18.56
CA GLY A 296 17.48 1.81 -17.66
C GLY A 296 16.18 2.59 -17.42
N ILE A 297 15.66 3.25 -18.46
CA ILE A 297 14.32 3.81 -18.45
C ILE A 297 13.41 2.78 -19.12
N ILE A 298 12.46 2.26 -18.36
CA ILE A 298 11.53 1.24 -18.85
C ILE A 298 10.60 1.85 -19.89
N GLN A 299 10.17 1.04 -20.84
CA GLN A 299 9.30 1.48 -21.91
C GLN A 299 8.05 0.62 -21.93
N SER A 300 6.92 1.23 -22.26
CA SER A 300 5.64 0.56 -22.41
C SER A 300 4.82 1.24 -23.50
N VAL A 301 3.65 0.70 -23.82
CA VAL A 301 2.74 1.22 -24.84
C VAL A 301 1.39 1.53 -24.21
N ALA A 302 0.80 2.65 -24.58
CA ALA A 302 -0.62 2.91 -24.40
C ALA A 302 -1.16 3.39 -25.75
N SER A 303 -1.90 2.54 -26.45
CA SER A 303 -2.40 2.85 -27.80
C SER A 303 -3.82 2.36 -28.03
N LYS A 304 -4.59 3.15 -28.78
CA LYS A 304 -5.97 2.84 -29.17
C LYS A 304 -5.97 2.03 -30.46
N ASN A 305 -5.66 0.75 -30.29
CA ASN A 305 -5.55 -0.23 -31.37
C ASN A 305 -6.04 -1.60 -30.89
N ASP A 306 -6.19 -2.53 -31.82
CA ASP A 306 -6.41 -3.94 -31.51
C ASP A 306 -5.06 -4.64 -31.33
N TYR A 307 -4.84 -5.27 -30.17
CA TYR A 307 -3.57 -5.91 -29.81
C TYR A 307 -3.09 -6.90 -30.89
N GLU A 308 -3.98 -7.75 -31.38
CA GLU A 308 -3.70 -8.79 -32.39
C GLU A 308 -3.19 -8.23 -33.71
N ASN A 309 -3.50 -6.96 -34.03
CA ASN A 309 -3.08 -6.31 -35.27
C ASN A 309 -1.80 -5.48 -35.07
N ALA A 310 -1.72 -4.72 -33.97
CA ALA A 310 -0.62 -3.79 -33.74
C ALA A 310 0.64 -4.46 -33.17
N PHE A 311 0.50 -5.50 -32.35
CA PHE A 311 1.64 -6.16 -31.73
C PHE A 311 2.56 -6.85 -32.76
N PRO A 312 2.05 -7.58 -33.77
CA PRO A 312 2.89 -8.14 -34.84
C PRO A 312 3.71 -7.10 -35.61
N VAL A 313 3.18 -5.88 -35.77
CA VAL A 313 3.92 -4.76 -36.39
C VAL A 313 5.12 -4.37 -35.53
N LEU A 314 4.96 -4.30 -34.20
CA LEU A 314 6.08 -4.03 -33.28
C LEU A 314 7.15 -5.12 -33.33
N GLU A 315 6.75 -6.39 -33.49
CA GLU A 315 7.67 -7.53 -33.62
C GLU A 315 8.47 -7.43 -34.92
N ARG A 316 7.79 -7.18 -36.05
CA ARG A 316 8.41 -7.00 -37.36
C ARG A 316 9.38 -5.81 -37.36
N LEU A 317 9.00 -4.71 -36.73
CA LEU A 317 9.84 -3.51 -36.59
C LEU A 317 11.00 -3.69 -35.60
N GLY A 318 11.08 -4.83 -34.91
CA GLY A 318 12.18 -5.15 -33.99
C GLY A 318 12.15 -4.36 -32.68
N VAL A 319 11.00 -3.80 -32.30
CA VAL A 319 10.87 -2.96 -31.09
C VAL A 319 9.98 -3.56 -30.01
N ALA A 320 9.21 -4.62 -30.32
CA ALA A 320 8.32 -5.28 -29.35
C ALA A 320 9.03 -5.69 -28.05
N GLU A 321 10.31 -6.10 -28.12
CA GLU A 321 11.05 -6.54 -26.94
C GLU A 321 11.31 -5.42 -25.92
N TYR A 322 11.29 -4.14 -26.34
CA TYR A 322 11.52 -2.99 -25.47
C TYR A 322 10.30 -2.66 -24.60
N PHE A 323 9.11 -3.04 -25.03
CA PHE A 323 7.87 -2.67 -24.35
C PHE A 323 7.47 -3.72 -23.32
N ILE A 324 7.34 -3.29 -22.07
CA ILE A 324 6.91 -4.09 -20.92
C ILE A 324 5.47 -3.73 -20.58
N TYR A 325 4.60 -4.73 -20.40
CA TYR A 325 3.17 -4.55 -20.15
C TYR A 325 2.42 -3.64 -21.15
N PRO A 326 2.59 -3.80 -22.47
CA PRO A 326 1.91 -2.95 -23.45
C PRO A 326 0.39 -2.99 -23.28
N GLN A 327 -0.24 -1.81 -23.26
CA GLN A 327 -1.69 -1.63 -23.18
C GLN A 327 -2.20 -1.18 -24.55
N ILE A 328 -2.62 -2.13 -25.38
CA ILE A 328 -3.12 -1.89 -26.74
C ILE A 328 -4.60 -2.25 -26.76
N HIS A 329 -5.45 -1.24 -26.59
CA HIS A 329 -6.91 -1.37 -26.51
C HIS A 329 -7.58 0.01 -26.54
N TRP A 330 -8.91 0.02 -26.69
CA TRP A 330 -9.70 1.25 -26.84
C TRP A 330 -10.04 2.03 -25.55
N ASN A 331 -9.59 1.59 -24.37
CA ASN A 331 -9.80 2.35 -23.13
C ASN A 331 -8.95 3.64 -23.07
N ALA A 332 -9.24 4.50 -22.09
CA ALA A 332 -8.51 5.75 -21.86
C ALA A 332 -7.01 5.55 -21.58
N LYS A 333 -6.16 6.40 -22.16
CA LYS A 333 -4.70 6.34 -22.03
C LYS A 333 -4.25 6.55 -20.58
N SER A 334 -4.88 7.45 -19.84
CA SER A 334 -4.63 7.63 -18.40
C SER A 334 -4.87 6.35 -17.58
N GLY A 335 -5.90 5.58 -17.93
CA GLY A 335 -6.20 4.28 -17.34
C GLY A 335 -5.09 3.26 -17.62
N SER A 336 -4.65 3.19 -18.88
CA SER A 336 -3.51 2.35 -19.30
C SER A 336 -2.23 2.69 -18.53
N ILE A 337 -1.86 3.97 -18.45
CA ILE A 337 -0.67 4.44 -17.74
C ILE A 337 -0.74 4.07 -16.26
N SER A 338 -1.90 4.25 -15.63
CA SER A 338 -2.14 3.88 -14.24
C SER A 338 -2.00 2.37 -14.01
N ASN A 339 -2.42 1.54 -14.98
CA ASN A 339 -2.26 0.10 -14.91
C ASN A 339 -0.79 -0.31 -15.05
N ILE A 340 -0.06 0.26 -16.02
CA ILE A 340 1.38 0.03 -16.22
C ILE A 340 2.16 0.39 -14.95
N ALA A 341 1.85 1.53 -14.33
CA ALA A 341 2.49 1.96 -13.08
C ALA A 341 2.31 0.93 -11.95
N LYS A 342 1.11 0.34 -11.81
CA LYS A 342 0.83 -0.72 -10.85
C LYS A 342 1.63 -1.99 -11.15
N LEU A 343 1.60 -2.45 -12.40
CA LEU A 343 2.29 -3.67 -12.83
C LEU A 343 3.81 -3.56 -12.67
N LEU A 344 4.39 -2.40 -12.97
CA LEU A 344 5.81 -2.13 -12.78
C LEU A 344 6.19 -1.83 -11.31
N ASN A 345 5.21 -1.61 -10.44
CA ASN A 345 5.41 -1.11 -9.07
C ASN A 345 6.32 0.14 -9.04
N ILE A 346 6.02 1.10 -9.92
CA ILE A 346 6.74 2.38 -10.02
C ILE A 346 5.72 3.50 -9.79
N GLY A 347 6.11 4.51 -9.00
CA GLY A 347 5.29 5.70 -8.81
C GLY A 347 4.98 6.39 -10.15
N VAL A 348 3.69 6.61 -10.42
CA VAL A 348 3.19 7.25 -11.64
C VAL A 348 3.73 8.68 -11.82
N ASP A 349 4.18 9.33 -10.74
CA ASP A 349 4.90 10.62 -10.76
C ASP A 349 6.24 10.57 -11.52
N SER A 350 6.80 9.39 -11.74
CA SER A 350 8.05 9.18 -12.51
C SER A 350 7.82 8.68 -13.94
N PHE A 351 6.60 8.79 -14.46
CA PHE A 351 6.26 8.41 -15.83
C PHE A 351 6.32 9.61 -16.77
N GLY A 352 6.69 9.32 -18.02
CA GLY A 352 6.42 10.19 -19.15
C GLY A 352 5.50 9.51 -20.17
N PHE A 353 4.74 10.29 -20.91
CA PHE A 353 3.83 9.84 -21.96
C PHE A 353 4.10 10.62 -23.25
N ILE A 354 4.20 9.93 -24.38
CA ILE A 354 4.46 10.50 -25.70
C ILE A 354 3.32 10.09 -26.63
N ASP A 355 2.66 11.09 -27.21
CA ASP A 355 1.53 10.91 -28.12
C ASP A 355 1.47 12.12 -29.07
N ASP A 356 1.10 11.90 -30.33
CA ASP A 356 1.00 12.97 -31.33
C ASP A 356 -0.26 13.83 -31.08
N THR A 357 -1.33 13.18 -30.63
CA THR A 357 -2.67 13.74 -30.60
C THR A 357 -2.87 14.63 -29.38
N VAL A 358 -3.20 15.90 -29.60
CA VAL A 358 -3.44 16.88 -28.52
C VAL A 358 -4.55 16.40 -27.57
N PHE A 359 -5.60 15.77 -28.09
CA PHE A 359 -6.71 15.26 -27.29
C PHE A 359 -6.26 14.21 -26.26
N GLU A 360 -5.49 13.20 -26.67
CA GLU A 360 -4.98 12.16 -25.76
C GLU A 360 -3.98 12.75 -24.74
N ARG A 361 -3.15 13.70 -25.18
CA ARG A 361 -2.23 14.41 -24.28
C ARG A 361 -2.95 15.19 -23.18
N GLU A 362 -4.01 15.92 -23.53
CA GLU A 362 -4.80 16.68 -22.55
C GLU A 362 -5.65 15.77 -21.65
N GLU A 363 -6.12 14.62 -22.16
CA GLU A 363 -6.75 13.57 -21.35
C GLU A 363 -5.82 13.10 -20.22
N VAL A 364 -4.58 12.74 -20.58
CA VAL A 364 -3.57 12.29 -19.60
C VAL A 364 -3.18 13.42 -18.66
N ARG A 365 -2.98 14.65 -19.13
CA ARG A 365 -2.65 15.81 -18.27
C ARG A 365 -3.75 16.09 -17.24
N SER A 366 -5.01 16.00 -17.65
CA SER A 366 -6.14 16.24 -16.76
C SER A 366 -6.32 15.11 -15.75
N ALA A 367 -6.16 13.85 -16.16
CA ALA A 367 -6.38 12.70 -15.29
C ALA A 367 -5.18 12.38 -14.38
N LEU A 368 -3.96 12.65 -14.86
CA LEU A 368 -2.69 12.32 -14.20
C LEU A 368 -1.71 13.51 -14.26
N PRO A 369 -1.94 14.60 -13.51
CA PRO A 369 -1.12 15.82 -13.56
C PRO A 369 0.37 15.61 -13.21
N GLN A 370 0.70 14.52 -12.53
CA GLN A 370 2.06 14.09 -12.21
C GLN A 370 2.82 13.40 -13.35
N VAL A 371 2.14 13.00 -14.43
CA VAL A 371 2.80 12.39 -15.59
C VAL A 371 3.32 13.50 -16.49
N ARG A 372 4.59 13.42 -16.89
CA ARG A 372 5.13 14.34 -17.91
C ARG A 372 4.57 13.94 -19.28
N VAL A 373 3.99 14.88 -20.00
CA VAL A 373 3.39 14.62 -21.32
C VAL A 373 4.15 15.38 -22.39
N TYR A 374 4.64 14.65 -23.39
CA TYR A 374 5.44 15.14 -24.50
C TYR A 374 4.68 14.97 -25.81
N ASP A 375 4.85 15.93 -26.72
CA ASP A 375 4.49 15.80 -28.12
C ASP A 375 5.42 14.80 -28.82
N ALA A 376 4.91 13.99 -29.75
CA ALA A 376 5.73 13.16 -30.63
C ALA A 376 6.76 14.00 -31.44
N LEU A 377 6.48 15.28 -31.70
CA LEU A 377 7.43 16.19 -32.36
C LEU A 377 8.65 16.55 -31.47
N GLU A 378 8.55 16.37 -30.15
CA GLU A 378 9.62 16.67 -29.18
C GLU A 378 10.65 15.54 -29.04
N LEU A 379 10.49 14.43 -29.77
CA LEU A 379 11.41 13.29 -29.73
C LEU A 379 12.86 13.70 -30.03
N ASN A 380 13.04 14.59 -31.01
CA ASN A 380 14.33 15.19 -31.35
C ASN A 380 14.76 16.20 -30.28
N GLY A 381 15.35 15.69 -29.19
CA GLY A 381 15.81 16.49 -28.05
C GLY A 381 15.36 15.94 -26.69
N LEU A 382 14.45 14.98 -26.67
CA LEU A 382 13.94 14.35 -25.45
C LEU A 382 15.07 13.85 -24.53
N LEU A 383 16.05 13.15 -25.11
CA LEU A 383 17.19 12.58 -24.39
C LEU A 383 18.13 13.60 -23.74
N SER A 384 18.05 14.87 -24.15
CA SER A 384 18.90 15.94 -23.61
C SER A 384 18.31 16.62 -22.37
N ARG A 385 17.04 16.36 -22.03
CA ARG A 385 16.39 16.99 -20.88
C ARG A 385 16.89 16.38 -19.57
N ASN A 386 16.93 17.20 -18.53
CA ASN A 386 17.49 16.82 -17.23
C ASN A 386 16.76 15.63 -16.60
N GLU A 387 15.46 15.47 -16.82
CA GLU A 387 14.69 14.34 -16.27
C GLU A 387 15.11 12.96 -16.82
N PHE A 388 15.80 12.92 -17.97
CA PHE A 388 16.39 11.72 -18.58
C PHE A 388 17.88 11.54 -18.28
N SER A 389 18.51 12.52 -17.61
CA SER A 389 19.91 12.43 -17.18
C SER A 389 20.00 11.60 -15.90
N VAL A 390 20.32 10.31 -16.05
CA VAL A 390 20.48 9.34 -14.98
C VAL A 390 21.83 8.64 -15.09
N PRO A 391 22.48 8.23 -13.98
CA PRO A 391 23.71 7.44 -14.04
C PRO A 391 23.47 6.13 -14.80
N VAL A 392 24.36 5.80 -15.73
CA VAL A 392 24.25 4.60 -16.57
C VAL A 392 25.24 3.55 -16.09
N THR A 393 24.72 2.38 -15.75
CA THR A 393 25.46 1.24 -15.22
C THR A 393 25.12 -0.03 -16.01
N GLU A 394 25.83 -1.14 -15.77
CA GLU A 394 25.45 -2.42 -16.34
C GLU A 394 24.05 -2.87 -15.88
N GLU A 395 23.64 -2.54 -14.66
CA GLU A 395 22.28 -2.78 -14.15
C GLU A 395 21.22 -1.85 -14.76
N SER A 396 21.63 -0.70 -15.29
CA SER A 396 20.75 0.15 -16.10
C SER A 396 20.43 -0.54 -17.41
N LYS A 397 21.46 -1.04 -18.12
CA LYS A 397 21.31 -1.74 -19.41
C LYS A 397 20.51 -3.04 -19.28
N ASN A 398 20.68 -3.78 -18.18
CA ASN A 398 19.99 -5.06 -17.95
C ASN A 398 18.60 -4.91 -17.34
N ARG A 399 18.13 -3.68 -17.11
CA ARG A 399 16.91 -3.39 -16.36
C ARG A 399 15.66 -4.02 -16.99
N ARG A 400 15.53 -3.90 -18.31
CA ARG A 400 14.40 -4.47 -19.06
C ARG A 400 14.30 -5.98 -18.87
N ALA A 401 15.44 -6.68 -18.96
CA ALA A 401 15.50 -8.13 -18.74
C ALA A 401 15.05 -8.51 -17.31
N MET A 402 15.44 -7.72 -16.30
CA MET A 402 15.01 -7.95 -14.92
C MET A 402 13.50 -7.80 -14.72
N TYR A 403 12.86 -6.82 -15.37
CA TYR A 403 11.40 -6.67 -15.32
C TYR A 403 10.68 -7.80 -16.05
N ARG A 404 11.20 -8.28 -17.18
CA ARG A 404 10.66 -9.47 -17.87
C ARG A 404 10.77 -10.74 -17.02
N ALA A 405 11.88 -10.90 -16.29
CA ALA A 405 12.02 -12.00 -15.35
C ALA A 405 10.99 -11.92 -14.20
N GLU A 406 10.74 -10.71 -13.68
CA GLU A 406 9.71 -10.48 -12.65
C GLU A 406 8.29 -10.76 -13.17
N GLU A 407 7.98 -10.40 -14.41
CA GLU A 407 6.69 -10.72 -15.03
C GLU A 407 6.44 -12.24 -15.07
N LYS A 408 7.43 -13.01 -15.55
CA LYS A 408 7.35 -14.47 -15.57
C LYS A 408 7.20 -15.05 -14.17
N ARG A 409 7.92 -14.50 -13.18
CA ARG A 409 7.83 -14.92 -11.78
C ARG A 409 6.43 -14.70 -11.22
N ASN A 410 5.85 -13.52 -11.44
CA ASN A 410 4.50 -13.19 -10.97
C ASN A 410 3.42 -14.06 -11.64
N GLN A 411 3.58 -14.39 -12.92
CA GLN A 411 2.68 -15.32 -13.61
C GLN A 411 2.71 -16.70 -12.95
N LEU A 412 3.90 -17.27 -12.71
CA LEU A 412 4.05 -18.57 -12.06
C LEU A 412 3.52 -18.58 -10.62
N MET A 413 3.80 -17.52 -9.85
CA MET A 413 3.29 -17.37 -8.49
C MET A 413 1.75 -17.42 -8.48
N ASN A 414 1.09 -16.66 -9.37
CA ASN A 414 -0.36 -16.59 -9.43
C ASN A 414 -1.03 -17.88 -9.93
N THR A 415 -0.34 -18.69 -10.74
CA THR A 415 -0.89 -19.92 -11.31
C THR A 415 -0.62 -21.16 -10.47
N GLU A 416 0.51 -21.21 -9.75
CA GLU A 416 0.99 -22.45 -9.12
C GLU A 416 1.00 -22.41 -7.58
N PHE A 417 0.87 -21.25 -6.94
CA PHE A 417 1.06 -21.12 -5.48
C PHE A 417 -0.05 -20.31 -4.81
N SER A 418 -0.45 -20.75 -3.61
CA SER A 418 -1.39 -20.02 -2.74
C SER A 418 -0.71 -19.27 -1.59
N ASP A 419 0.54 -19.62 -1.24
CA ASP A 419 1.35 -18.96 -0.23
C ASP A 419 2.63 -18.36 -0.86
N SER A 420 2.81 -17.05 -0.66
CA SER A 420 3.98 -16.31 -1.16
C SER A 420 5.29 -16.74 -0.51
N THR A 421 5.26 -17.19 0.75
CA THR A 421 6.48 -17.56 1.49
C THR A 421 7.04 -18.90 1.00
N GLU A 422 6.16 -19.87 0.73
CA GLU A 422 6.53 -21.15 0.12
C GLU A 422 7.15 -20.94 -1.26
N PHE A 423 6.55 -20.08 -2.08
CA PHE A 423 7.09 -19.72 -3.39
C PHE A 423 8.48 -19.08 -3.30
N LEU A 424 8.70 -18.15 -2.37
CA LEU A 424 10.01 -17.51 -2.17
C LEU A 424 11.10 -18.51 -1.81
N ARG A 425 10.80 -19.51 -0.96
CA ARG A 425 11.74 -20.60 -0.66
C ARG A 425 12.09 -21.42 -1.91
N LYS A 426 11.10 -21.69 -2.76
CA LYS A 426 11.30 -22.42 -4.03
C LYS A 426 12.16 -21.63 -5.03
N CYS A 427 12.12 -20.30 -5.00
CA CYS A 427 12.96 -19.47 -5.88
C CYS A 427 14.47 -19.60 -5.60
N ASN A 428 14.87 -20.14 -4.44
CA ASN A 428 16.28 -20.34 -4.07
C ASN A 428 17.10 -19.03 -4.13
N LEU A 429 16.51 -17.93 -3.64
CA LEU A 429 17.16 -16.62 -3.62
C LEU A 429 18.45 -16.66 -2.80
N LYS A 430 19.52 -16.11 -3.37
CA LYS A 430 20.86 -16.03 -2.77
C LYS A 430 21.33 -14.59 -2.75
N ILE A 431 22.03 -14.21 -1.67
CA ILE A 431 22.75 -12.94 -1.56
C ILE A 431 24.25 -13.17 -1.48
N ASN A 432 25.01 -12.30 -2.13
CA ASN A 432 26.45 -12.20 -1.98
C ASN A 432 26.79 -10.80 -1.45
N ILE A 433 27.52 -10.71 -0.33
CA ILE A 433 27.87 -9.46 0.35
C ILE A 433 29.36 -9.22 0.17
N PHE A 434 29.73 -8.06 -0.37
CA PHE A 434 31.11 -7.73 -0.70
C PHE A 434 31.39 -6.24 -0.51
N ASN A 435 32.68 -5.86 -0.48
CA ASN A 435 33.09 -4.47 -0.47
C ASN A 435 33.12 -3.93 -1.91
N PRO A 436 32.48 -2.80 -2.24
CA PRO A 436 32.54 -2.24 -3.60
C PRO A 436 33.93 -1.66 -3.88
N GLU A 437 34.77 -2.40 -4.58
CA GLU A 437 36.18 -2.03 -4.84
C GLU A 437 36.42 -1.54 -6.26
N THR A 438 35.60 -1.97 -7.22
CA THR A 438 35.76 -1.55 -8.62
C THR A 438 35.02 -0.25 -8.90
N GLN A 439 35.46 0.50 -9.92
CA GLN A 439 34.75 1.70 -10.38
C GLN A 439 33.31 1.38 -10.80
N ALA A 440 33.06 0.19 -11.36
CA ALA A 440 31.73 -0.24 -11.75
C ALA A 440 30.82 -0.46 -10.53
N ASP A 441 31.32 -1.10 -9.47
CA ASP A 441 30.58 -1.31 -8.22
C ASP A 441 30.23 0.01 -7.56
N VAL A 442 31.20 0.92 -7.48
CA VAL A 442 31.02 2.25 -6.90
C VAL A 442 29.97 3.06 -7.66
N LEU A 443 30.05 3.08 -9.00
CA LEU A 443 29.07 3.77 -9.84
C LEU A 443 27.65 3.19 -9.65
N ARG A 444 27.56 1.88 -9.48
CA ARG A 444 26.28 1.20 -9.21
C ARG A 444 25.72 1.50 -7.82
N CYS A 445 26.58 1.54 -6.80
CA CYS A 445 26.18 1.97 -5.46
C CYS A 445 25.68 3.42 -5.48
N TYR A 446 26.35 4.31 -6.21
CA TYR A 446 25.92 5.69 -6.42
C TYR A 446 24.54 5.75 -7.08
N GLU A 447 24.34 5.01 -8.17
CA GLU A 447 23.05 4.94 -8.87
C GLU A 447 21.91 4.49 -7.93
N LEU A 448 22.15 3.48 -7.08
CA LEU A 448 21.18 2.98 -6.10
C LEU A 448 20.74 4.08 -5.13
N VAL A 449 21.69 4.80 -4.52
CA VAL A 449 21.40 5.86 -3.55
C VAL A 449 20.60 7.00 -4.20
N VAL A 450 20.97 7.39 -5.42
CA VAL A 450 20.29 8.47 -6.15
C VAL A 450 18.91 8.06 -6.68
N ARG A 451 18.71 6.81 -7.11
CA ARG A 451 17.45 6.38 -7.75
C ARG A 451 16.42 5.81 -6.79
N THR A 452 16.85 5.29 -5.64
CA THR A 452 15.99 4.72 -4.62
C THR A 452 15.50 5.79 -3.65
N ASN A 453 14.18 5.88 -3.50
CA ASN A 453 13.52 6.75 -2.52
C ASN A 453 12.74 5.97 -1.47
N GLN A 454 12.20 4.80 -1.83
CA GLN A 454 11.32 4.01 -0.96
C GLN A 454 12.08 3.18 0.07
N LEU A 455 13.29 2.76 -0.28
CA LEU A 455 14.17 1.88 0.48
C LEU A 455 15.53 2.56 0.72
N ASN A 456 15.49 3.83 1.11
CA ASN A 456 16.66 4.65 1.38
C ASN A 456 16.56 5.24 2.80
N MET A 457 17.63 5.09 3.55
CA MET A 457 17.77 5.45 4.96
C MET A 457 17.89 6.95 5.21
N SER A 458 18.69 7.66 4.41
CA SER A 458 19.00 9.08 4.62
C SER A 458 18.10 10.00 3.79
N GLY A 459 17.63 9.52 2.64
CA GLY A 459 16.87 10.32 1.67
C GLY A 459 17.70 11.39 0.95
N VAL A 460 19.01 11.44 1.20
CA VAL A 460 19.94 12.42 0.63
C VAL A 460 20.23 12.07 -0.84
N LYS A 461 20.30 13.11 -1.69
CA LYS A 461 20.66 13.00 -3.10
C LYS A 461 22.06 13.53 -3.31
N TYR A 462 23.04 12.63 -3.22
CA TYR A 462 24.44 12.97 -3.39
C TYR A 462 24.79 13.35 -4.83
N THR A 463 25.71 14.29 -4.98
CA THR A 463 26.56 14.35 -6.16
C THR A 463 27.56 13.18 -6.15
N GLU A 464 28.22 12.93 -7.28
CA GLU A 464 29.24 11.88 -7.35
C GLU A 464 30.42 12.18 -6.39
N GLU A 465 30.81 13.45 -6.24
CA GLU A 465 31.89 13.85 -5.32
C GLU A 465 31.50 13.68 -3.84
N GLU A 466 30.25 14.01 -3.49
CA GLU A 466 29.73 13.79 -2.14
C GLU A 466 29.67 12.29 -1.82
N PHE A 467 29.25 11.45 -2.77
CA PHE A 467 29.23 10.01 -2.58
C PHE A 467 30.63 9.40 -2.43
N LYS A 468 31.63 9.91 -3.16
CA LYS A 468 33.04 9.53 -2.92
C LYS A 468 33.49 9.89 -1.52
N SER A 469 33.05 11.04 -0.99
CA SER A 469 33.34 11.45 0.39
C SER A 469 32.68 10.53 1.42
N VAL A 470 31.47 10.03 1.13
CA VAL A 470 30.81 8.98 1.93
C VAL A 470 31.67 7.72 1.98
N LEU A 471 32.11 7.21 0.83
CA LEU A 471 32.92 5.98 0.75
C LEU A 471 34.25 6.06 1.50
N ASN A 472 34.82 7.26 1.61
CA ASN A 472 36.13 7.50 2.23
C ASN A 472 36.06 7.90 3.72
N ARG A 473 34.90 7.77 4.39
CA ARG A 473 34.80 8.06 5.83
C ARG A 473 35.69 7.11 6.64
N GLU A 474 36.57 7.67 7.47
CA GLU A 474 37.44 6.88 8.36
C GLU A 474 36.62 6.04 9.34
N ASN A 475 37.13 4.86 9.71
CA ASN A 475 36.49 3.91 10.64
C ASN A 475 35.10 3.39 10.21
N HIS A 476 34.77 3.49 8.93
CA HIS A 476 33.54 2.92 8.37
C HIS A 476 33.86 1.77 7.41
N THR A 477 32.97 0.78 7.39
CA THR A 477 32.98 -0.33 6.45
C THR A 477 31.86 -0.12 5.44
N ASN A 478 32.23 -0.09 4.16
CA ASN A 478 31.27 -0.09 3.06
C ASN A 478 30.90 -1.53 2.69
N PHE A 479 29.67 -1.73 2.24
CA PHE A 479 29.28 -2.98 1.62
C PHE A 479 28.30 -2.73 0.47
N ALA A 480 28.36 -3.63 -0.50
CA ALA A 480 27.35 -3.83 -1.51
C ALA A 480 26.84 -5.28 -1.40
N PHE A 481 25.65 -5.53 -1.90
CA PHE A 481 25.17 -6.90 -2.05
C PHE A 481 24.41 -7.11 -3.35
N SER A 482 24.61 -8.28 -3.93
CA SER A 482 23.94 -8.73 -5.15
C SER A 482 22.99 -9.88 -4.85
N CYS A 483 21.90 -9.98 -5.59
CA CYS A 483 20.95 -11.09 -5.50
C CYS A 483 20.93 -11.92 -6.78
N ALA A 484 20.69 -13.23 -6.65
CA ALA A 484 20.34 -14.11 -7.75
C ALA A 484 19.35 -15.18 -7.29
N ASP A 485 18.44 -15.58 -8.16
CA ASP A 485 17.51 -16.70 -7.94
C ASP A 485 17.48 -17.62 -9.18
N ASP A 486 16.63 -18.64 -9.15
CA ASP A 486 16.50 -19.61 -10.25
C ASP A 486 15.98 -18.97 -11.57
N PHE A 487 15.45 -17.74 -11.52
CA PHE A 487 14.98 -16.99 -12.68
C PHE A 487 16.04 -16.02 -13.24
N GLY A 488 17.09 -15.73 -12.48
CA GLY A 488 18.23 -14.94 -12.96
C GLY A 488 18.90 -14.07 -11.90
N SER A 489 19.92 -13.34 -12.36
CA SER A 489 20.64 -12.36 -11.53
C SER A 489 19.92 -11.02 -11.48
N TYR A 490 19.87 -10.43 -10.29
CA TYR A 490 19.37 -9.08 -10.06
C TYR A 490 20.48 -8.02 -10.13
N GLY A 491 21.75 -8.44 -10.26
CA GLY A 491 22.92 -7.58 -10.14
C GLY A 491 23.09 -7.04 -8.72
N ILE A 492 23.82 -5.93 -8.57
CA ILE A 492 23.96 -5.25 -7.28
C ILE A 492 22.63 -4.58 -6.94
N VAL A 493 22.04 -4.99 -5.82
CA VAL A 493 20.71 -4.56 -5.39
C VAL A 493 20.72 -3.69 -4.15
N GLY A 494 21.86 -3.53 -3.48
CA GLY A 494 21.94 -2.59 -2.37
C GLY A 494 23.36 -2.19 -2.01
N PHE A 495 23.43 -1.09 -1.29
CA PHE A 495 24.63 -0.48 -0.75
C PHE A 495 24.35 -0.06 0.69
N GLY A 496 25.35 -0.18 1.55
CA GLY A 496 25.30 0.44 2.86
C GLY A 496 26.68 0.69 3.44
N GLN A 497 26.68 1.43 4.53
CA GLN A 497 27.87 1.75 5.30
C GLN A 497 27.54 1.66 6.78
N TYR A 498 28.47 1.13 7.56
CA TYR A 498 28.35 1.06 9.01
C TYR A 498 29.72 1.22 9.68
N TYR A 499 29.72 1.41 11.00
CA TYR A 499 30.90 1.29 11.85
C TYR A 499 30.55 0.47 13.10
N LYS A 500 31.57 -0.09 13.76
CA LYS A 500 31.42 -0.84 15.02
C LYS A 500 31.79 0.05 16.19
N GLU A 501 30.91 0.15 17.18
CA GLU A 501 31.15 0.88 18.42
C GLU A 501 30.61 0.08 19.61
N ASN A 502 31.44 -0.19 20.62
CA ASN A 502 31.05 -0.92 21.83
C ASN A 502 30.33 -2.26 21.58
N GLY A 503 30.74 -3.01 20.54
CA GLY A 503 30.11 -4.28 20.18
C GLY A 503 28.78 -4.15 19.43
N VAL A 504 28.41 -2.94 19.02
CA VAL A 504 27.17 -2.64 18.28
C VAL A 504 27.50 -2.17 16.87
N LEU A 505 26.77 -2.69 15.88
CA LEU A 505 26.91 -2.31 14.48
C LEU A 505 26.03 -1.10 14.15
N LYS A 506 26.61 0.07 13.85
CA LYS A 506 25.85 1.31 13.60
C LYS A 506 25.87 1.68 12.14
N PHE A 507 24.70 1.73 11.51
CA PHE A 507 24.55 2.11 10.10
C PHE A 507 24.57 3.62 9.93
N THR A 508 25.19 4.08 8.86
CA THR A 508 25.20 5.49 8.43
C THR A 508 24.56 5.69 7.08
N GLU A 509 24.66 4.70 6.21
CA GLU A 509 24.05 4.72 4.88
C GLU A 509 23.40 3.37 4.58
N PHE A 510 22.26 3.42 3.89
CA PHE A 510 21.64 2.23 3.33
C PHE A 510 20.67 2.61 2.22
N ALA A 511 20.81 1.94 1.08
CA ALA A 511 19.87 1.99 -0.02
C ALA A 511 19.72 0.62 -0.66
N MET A 512 18.48 0.21 -0.92
CA MET A 512 18.16 -1.08 -1.53
C MET A 512 17.19 -0.92 -2.71
N SER A 513 17.33 -1.76 -3.72
CA SER A 513 16.43 -1.85 -4.86
C SER A 513 15.06 -2.38 -4.44
N CYS A 514 13.98 -1.81 -4.98
CA CYS A 514 12.62 -2.33 -4.75
C CYS A 514 12.39 -3.75 -5.28
N ARG A 515 13.27 -4.27 -6.16
CA ARG A 515 13.15 -5.61 -6.75
C ARG A 515 13.32 -6.76 -5.77
N VAL A 516 13.97 -6.49 -4.65
CA VAL A 516 14.23 -7.48 -3.60
C VAL A 516 13.41 -7.21 -2.33
N ALA A 517 12.64 -6.13 -2.33
CA ALA A 517 11.78 -5.76 -1.21
C ALA A 517 10.66 -6.79 -1.03
N GLY A 518 10.42 -7.20 0.22
CA GLY A 518 9.41 -8.21 0.54
C GLY A 518 9.82 -9.64 0.15
N LYS A 519 11.08 -9.85 -0.27
CA LYS A 519 11.67 -11.18 -0.52
C LYS A 519 12.56 -11.65 0.65
N TYR A 520 12.57 -10.92 1.77
CA TYR A 520 13.39 -11.18 2.96
C TYR A 520 14.91 -11.15 2.71
N ALA A 521 15.37 -10.56 1.61
CA ALA A 521 16.80 -10.39 1.34
C ALA A 521 17.47 -9.49 2.39
N GLU A 522 16.75 -8.46 2.84
CA GLU A 522 17.11 -7.58 3.94
C GLU A 522 17.32 -8.34 5.26
N SER A 523 16.49 -9.35 5.55
CA SER A 523 16.56 -10.14 6.78
C SER A 523 17.85 -10.97 6.82
N ALA A 524 18.12 -11.70 5.75
CA ALA A 524 19.36 -12.46 5.60
C ALA A 524 20.60 -11.56 5.61
N LEU A 525 20.53 -10.39 4.94
CA LEU A 525 21.62 -9.42 4.91
C LEU A 525 22.01 -8.94 6.31
N PHE A 526 21.06 -8.41 7.07
CA PHE A 526 21.34 -7.82 8.38
C PHE A 526 21.81 -8.88 9.39
N ALA A 527 21.21 -10.08 9.38
CA ALA A 527 21.67 -11.19 10.22
C ALA A 527 23.10 -11.65 9.87
N SER A 528 23.43 -11.67 8.58
CA SER A 528 24.77 -12.03 8.09
C SER A 528 25.82 -10.99 8.47
N LEU A 529 25.48 -9.69 8.41
CA LEU A 529 26.37 -8.61 8.82
C LEU A 529 26.68 -8.66 10.32
N LEU A 530 25.68 -8.89 11.19
CA LEU A 530 25.90 -9.07 12.63
C LEU A 530 26.80 -10.29 12.92
N SER A 531 26.63 -11.37 12.14
CA SER A 531 27.44 -12.58 12.30
C SER A 531 28.88 -12.37 11.83
N LYS A 532 29.08 -11.67 10.71
CA LYS A 532 30.39 -11.33 10.16
C LYS A 532 31.19 -10.43 11.09
N GLU A 533 30.54 -9.44 11.69
CA GLU A 533 31.20 -8.43 12.52
C GLU A 533 31.28 -8.83 14.00
N ASP A 534 30.82 -10.02 14.37
CA ASP A 534 30.71 -10.49 15.76
C ASP A 534 30.04 -9.46 16.67
N CYS A 535 28.83 -9.07 16.29
CA CYS A 535 27.96 -8.15 17.02
C CYS A 535 26.65 -8.87 17.37
N GLU A 536 26.14 -8.66 18.59
CA GLU A 536 24.82 -9.17 18.99
C GLU A 536 23.68 -8.25 18.53
N LYS A 537 24.00 -6.96 18.35
CA LYS A 537 23.03 -5.91 18.04
C LYS A 537 23.51 -4.97 16.95
N GLY A 538 22.56 -4.43 16.19
CA GLY A 538 22.77 -3.35 15.25
C GLY A 538 21.81 -2.19 15.49
N VAL A 539 22.22 -0.99 15.07
CA VAL A 539 21.44 0.26 15.13
C VAL A 539 21.31 0.84 13.73
N PHE A 540 20.08 1.17 13.35
CA PHE A 540 19.74 1.67 12.03
C PHE A 540 18.94 2.99 12.14
N PRO A 541 19.59 4.15 12.01
CA PRO A 541 18.89 5.44 12.00
C PRO A 541 18.25 5.77 10.63
N CYS A 542 16.94 5.90 10.56
CA CYS A 542 16.21 6.27 9.34
C CYS A 542 15.67 7.70 9.43
N VAL A 543 16.01 8.56 8.48
CA VAL A 543 15.36 9.88 8.31
C VAL A 543 13.97 9.64 7.72
N LYS A 544 12.92 10.21 8.31
CA LYS A 544 11.54 10.02 7.84
C LYS A 544 11.27 10.89 6.63
N THR A 545 10.82 10.27 5.54
CA THR A 545 10.29 10.98 4.37
C THR A 545 8.92 10.43 3.99
N LYS A 546 8.17 11.18 3.18
CA LYS A 546 6.91 10.68 2.60
C LYS A 546 7.13 9.46 1.70
N LYS A 547 8.34 9.31 1.12
CA LYS A 547 8.64 8.28 0.13
C LYS A 547 9.18 6.99 0.74
N ASN A 548 9.89 7.03 1.87
CA ASN A 548 10.50 5.85 2.49
C ASN A 548 9.63 5.12 3.52
N ILE A 549 8.31 5.20 3.37
CA ILE A 549 7.36 4.42 4.18
C ILE A 549 7.62 2.92 4.01
N LEU A 550 7.95 2.48 2.79
CA LEU A 550 8.24 1.09 2.50
C LEU A 550 9.42 0.56 3.33
N LEU A 551 10.54 1.29 3.42
CA LEU A 551 11.67 0.91 4.27
C LEU A 551 11.25 0.71 5.72
N ARG A 552 10.52 1.68 6.28
CA ARG A 552 10.11 1.65 7.68
C ARG A 552 9.19 0.47 7.99
N ASN A 553 8.28 0.15 7.08
CA ASN A 553 7.43 -1.03 7.18
C ASN A 553 8.27 -2.31 7.08
N THR A 554 9.17 -2.40 6.10
CA THR A 554 10.06 -3.55 5.91
C THR A 554 10.91 -3.83 7.16
N LEU A 555 11.50 -2.79 7.77
CA LEU A 555 12.29 -2.94 9.00
C LEU A 555 11.44 -3.51 10.15
N ALA A 556 10.25 -2.97 10.35
CA ALA A 556 9.32 -3.48 11.36
C ALA A 556 8.89 -4.93 11.08
N ASP A 557 8.56 -5.24 9.82
CA ASP A 557 8.10 -6.56 9.40
C ASP A 557 9.15 -7.66 9.61
N ILE A 558 10.45 -7.34 9.48
CA ILE A 558 11.54 -8.30 9.70
C ILE A 558 12.01 -8.38 11.16
N GLY A 559 11.47 -7.54 12.06
CA GLY A 559 11.74 -7.62 13.51
C GLY A 559 12.67 -6.54 14.08
N PHE A 560 12.86 -5.41 13.38
CA PHE A 560 13.54 -4.25 13.97
C PHE A 560 12.61 -3.57 14.99
N VAL A 561 13.18 -3.11 16.09
CA VAL A 561 12.46 -2.43 17.18
C VAL A 561 12.85 -0.96 17.21
N ILE A 562 11.90 -0.06 17.33
CA ILE A 562 12.17 1.39 17.42
C ILE A 562 12.64 1.71 18.85
N THR A 563 13.79 2.38 18.97
CA THR A 563 14.32 2.86 20.25
C THR A 563 14.23 4.38 20.41
N GLU A 564 14.12 5.11 19.32
CA GLU A 564 13.86 6.56 19.30
C GLU A 564 12.93 6.89 18.13
N ASP A 565 11.87 7.65 18.38
CA ASP A 565 10.96 8.11 17.33
C ASP A 565 10.65 9.60 17.47
N THR A 566 11.18 10.39 16.52
CA THR A 566 10.91 11.83 16.42
C THR A 566 10.09 12.12 15.15
N THR A 567 9.67 13.37 14.95
CA THR A 567 8.96 13.79 13.73
C THR A 567 9.77 13.50 12.46
N ASP A 568 11.10 13.68 12.53
CA ASP A 568 11.98 13.66 11.35
C ASP A 568 12.85 12.40 11.24
N LYS A 569 12.92 11.58 12.29
CA LYS A 569 13.83 10.44 12.36
C LYS A 569 13.28 9.31 13.24
N SER A 570 13.47 8.06 12.81
CA SER A 570 13.32 6.87 13.65
C SER A 570 14.69 6.19 13.82
N VAL A 571 15.02 5.74 15.01
CA VAL A 571 16.18 4.88 15.26
C VAL A 571 15.67 3.49 15.59
N TYR A 572 16.19 2.51 14.87
CA TYR A 572 15.84 1.10 15.04
C TYR A 572 17.01 0.32 15.63
N GLU A 573 16.72 -0.66 16.47
CA GLU A 573 17.63 -1.71 16.91
C GLU A 573 17.19 -3.07 16.37
N PHE A 574 18.16 -3.95 16.14
CA PHE A 574 17.91 -5.31 15.68
C PHE A 574 18.97 -6.28 16.19
N SER A 575 18.60 -7.57 16.27
CA SER A 575 19.47 -8.69 16.63
C SER A 575 19.58 -9.68 15.46
N LYS A 576 20.23 -10.83 15.69
CA LYS A 576 20.29 -11.92 14.69
C LYS A 576 18.95 -12.65 14.49
N GLU A 577 17.99 -12.47 15.40
CA GLU A 577 16.69 -13.15 15.40
C GLU A 577 15.67 -12.48 14.46
N LEU A 578 16.12 -12.06 13.28
CA LEU A 578 15.25 -11.47 12.27
C LEU A 578 14.32 -12.52 11.66
N LYS A 579 13.07 -12.13 11.43
CA LYS A 579 12.03 -13.01 10.85
C LYS A 579 12.45 -13.45 9.45
N ASN A 580 12.28 -14.73 9.14
CA ASN A 580 12.49 -15.31 7.81
C ASN A 580 13.90 -15.11 7.23
N ASN A 581 14.93 -14.97 8.08
CA ASN A 581 16.32 -14.83 7.64
C ASN A 581 16.87 -16.10 6.95
N ASP A 582 16.16 -17.22 7.06
CA ASP A 582 16.48 -18.54 6.49
C ASP A 582 15.99 -18.71 5.04
N ILE A 583 15.05 -17.87 4.59
CA ILE A 583 14.45 -17.96 3.25
C ILE A 583 15.49 -17.66 2.16
N VAL A 584 16.42 -16.75 2.46
CA VAL A 584 17.46 -16.29 1.53
C VAL A 584 18.81 -16.78 2.00
N LYS A 585 19.57 -17.43 1.11
CA LYS A 585 20.89 -17.96 1.44
C LYS A 585 21.97 -16.92 1.24
N THR A 586 22.79 -16.67 2.24
CA THR A 586 24.03 -15.89 2.10
C THR A 586 25.15 -16.78 1.62
N LEU A 587 25.87 -16.35 0.59
CA LEU A 587 26.99 -17.07 -0.03
C LEU A 587 28.33 -16.79 0.65
#